data_AF-A0AAW6U3Z0-F1
#
_entry.id   AF-A0AAW6U3Z0-F1
#
_cell.length_a   1.000
_cell.length_b   1.000
_cell.length_c   1.000
_cell.angle_alpha   90.00
_cell.angle_beta   90.00
_cell.angle_gamma   90.00
#
_symmetry.space_group_name_H-M   'P 1'
#
loop_
_entity.id
_entity.type
_entity.pdbx_description
1 polymer ?
#
loop_
_entity_poly.entity_id
_entity_poly.type
_entity_poly.pdbx_seq_one_letter_code
_entity_poly.pdbx_strand_id
1 'polypeptide(L)'
;MISDSWSKEKRQQFDIEYSKLFGGQVRAMKSLYKNKKDLIFLEDLLNNISNNIYQTLMQNQLEMAEAFLERMFLSSLDYEVVVMNSHIEDEFSIYVYFYNDFHTIEYDEIRIKNVEDVKMLIELIMYVGNVYHNLARYDEEIDINLPEYQFHSGFKADVSINMERSEEIEEPKRFYS
;
A
#
# COMPACT_ATOMS: atom_id res chain seq x y z
N MET A 1 8.74 -11.47 5.34
CA MET A 1 9.46 -10.43 4.58
C MET A 1 10.73 -11.02 4.00
N ILE A 2 11.22 -10.53 2.85
CA ILE A 2 12.45 -11.06 2.23
C ILE A 2 13.66 -10.99 3.18
N SER A 3 13.71 -9.93 4.00
CA SER A 3 14.73 -9.72 5.03
C SER A 3 14.74 -10.79 6.13
N ASP A 4 13.71 -11.62 6.25
CA ASP A 4 13.68 -12.73 7.20
C ASP A 4 14.60 -13.90 6.82
N SER A 5 15.00 -13.97 5.56
CA SER A 5 15.99 -14.96 5.12
C SER A 5 17.44 -14.53 5.42
N TRP A 6 17.66 -13.26 5.79
CA TRP A 6 18.99 -12.70 5.89
C TRP A 6 19.72 -13.08 7.17
N SER A 7 21.05 -13.21 7.05
CA SER A 7 21.97 -13.24 8.18
C SER A 7 21.74 -12.07 9.13
N LYS A 8 22.07 -12.28 10.41
CA LYS A 8 21.91 -11.25 11.45
C LYS A 8 22.66 -9.96 11.11
N GLU A 9 23.86 -10.09 10.55
CA GLU A 9 24.71 -8.97 10.14
C GLU A 9 24.07 -8.16 9.01
N LYS A 10 23.54 -8.84 7.98
CA LYS A 10 22.85 -8.17 6.86
C LYS A 10 21.58 -7.46 7.33
N ARG A 11 20.81 -8.06 8.25
CA ARG A 11 19.63 -7.40 8.84
C ARG A 11 20.00 -6.15 9.64
N GLN A 12 21.08 -6.19 10.43
CA GLN A 12 21.54 -5.01 11.18
C GLN A 12 21.96 -3.88 10.24
N GLN A 13 22.68 -4.20 9.16
CA GLN A 13 23.06 -3.21 8.14
C GLN A 13 21.82 -2.61 7.47
N PHE A 14 20.82 -3.44 7.16
CA PHE A 14 19.55 -2.99 6.62
C PHE A 14 18.81 -2.05 7.56
N ASP A 15 18.67 -2.38 8.83
CA ASP A 15 17.97 -1.52 9.80
C ASP A 15 18.66 -0.15 9.94
N ILE A 16 20.00 -0.12 9.89
CA ILE A 16 20.78 1.12 9.90
C ILE A 16 20.50 1.94 8.64
N GLU A 17 20.57 1.33 7.46
CA GLU A 17 20.35 2.05 6.19
C GLU A 17 18.90 2.53 6.07
N TYR A 18 17.92 1.69 6.46
CA TYR A 18 16.51 2.06 6.50
C TYR A 18 16.28 3.28 7.42
N SER A 19 16.85 3.26 8.63
CA SER A 19 16.72 4.37 9.58
C SER A 19 17.34 5.66 9.04
N LYS A 20 18.48 5.57 8.36
CA LYS A 20 19.18 6.69 7.75
C LYS A 20 18.42 7.31 6.58
N LEU A 21 17.89 6.49 5.67
CA LEU A 21 17.20 6.95 4.47
C LEU A 21 15.77 7.44 4.77
N PHE A 22 15.04 6.71 5.61
CA PHE A 22 13.60 6.90 5.77
C PHE A 22 13.22 7.41 7.16
N GLY A 23 13.94 7.03 8.21
CA GLY A 23 13.73 7.54 9.58
C GLY A 23 12.25 7.61 9.99
N GLY A 24 11.83 8.74 10.56
CA GLY A 24 10.43 9.00 10.93
C GLY A 24 9.49 9.38 9.78
N GLN A 25 10.02 9.52 8.55
CA GLN A 25 9.28 10.04 7.40
C GLN A 25 8.14 9.12 6.98
N VAL A 26 8.38 7.80 6.94
CA VAL A 26 7.37 6.82 6.54
C VAL A 26 6.15 6.87 7.47
N ARG A 27 6.39 7.00 8.78
CA ARG A 27 5.30 7.11 9.77
C ARG A 27 4.50 8.41 9.57
N ALA A 28 5.19 9.53 9.31
CA ALA A 28 4.54 10.81 9.05
C ALA A 28 3.72 10.75 7.75
N MET A 29 4.31 10.25 6.66
CA MET A 29 3.66 10.07 5.35
C MET A 29 2.37 9.25 5.47
N LYS A 30 2.43 8.06 6.07
CA LYS A 30 1.25 7.20 6.26
C LYS A 30 0.14 7.90 7.07
N SER A 31 0.53 8.66 8.11
CA SER A 31 -0.43 9.41 8.93
C SER A 31 -1.10 10.54 8.13
N LEU A 32 -0.34 11.31 7.36
CA LEU A 32 -0.86 12.39 6.53
C LEU A 32 -1.77 11.86 5.42
N TYR A 33 -1.33 10.79 4.75
CA TYR A 33 -2.10 10.11 3.69
C TYR A 33 -3.46 9.63 4.21
N LYS A 34 -3.47 8.88 5.33
CA LYS A 34 -4.72 8.37 5.94
C LYS A 34 -5.68 9.48 6.36
N ASN A 35 -5.15 10.59 6.88
CA ASN A 35 -5.97 11.69 7.40
C ASN A 35 -6.30 12.74 6.33
N LYS A 36 -5.79 12.62 5.11
CA LYS A 36 -5.87 13.64 4.04
C LYS A 36 -5.48 15.05 4.53
N LYS A 37 -4.41 15.12 5.32
CA LYS A 37 -3.91 16.37 5.93
C LYS A 37 -2.59 16.79 5.31
N ASP A 38 -2.37 18.10 5.24
CA ASP A 38 -1.12 18.74 4.79
C ASP A 38 -0.55 18.07 3.53
N LEU A 39 -1.29 18.21 2.42
CA LEU A 39 -0.96 17.55 1.17
C LEU A 39 0.39 18.00 0.59
N ILE A 40 0.82 19.23 0.92
CA ILE A 40 2.12 19.75 0.50
C ILE A 40 3.22 18.98 1.23
N PHE A 41 3.14 18.85 2.55
CA PHE A 41 4.14 18.10 3.30
C PHE A 41 4.10 16.60 2.98
N LEU A 42 2.91 16.03 2.74
CA LEU A 42 2.78 14.66 2.26
C LEU A 42 3.54 14.46 0.93
N GLU A 43 3.36 15.38 -0.01
CA GLU A 43 4.04 15.35 -1.31
C GLU A 43 5.57 15.45 -1.17
N ASP A 44 6.07 16.30 -0.27
CA ASP A 44 7.51 16.39 0.02
C ASP A 44 8.08 15.07 0.56
N LEU A 45 7.36 14.42 1.49
CA LEU A 45 7.76 13.13 2.05
C LEU A 45 7.74 12.02 0.98
N LEU A 46 6.67 11.97 0.18
CA LEU A 46 6.54 11.03 -0.92
C LEU A 46 7.67 11.19 -1.93
N ASN A 47 8.00 12.44 -2.31
CA ASN A 47 9.12 12.73 -3.20
C ASN A 47 10.45 12.23 -2.63
N ASN A 48 10.75 12.50 -1.36
CA ASN A 48 12.01 12.07 -0.77
C ASN A 48 12.12 10.55 -0.65
N ILE A 49 11.06 9.89 -0.18
CA ILE A 49 11.02 8.42 -0.03
C ILE A 49 11.15 7.76 -1.41
N SER A 50 10.38 8.23 -2.40
CA SER A 50 10.39 7.68 -3.76
C SER A 50 11.74 7.87 -4.44
N ASN A 51 12.40 9.02 -4.22
CA ASN A 51 13.76 9.26 -4.70
C ASN A 51 14.74 8.23 -4.13
N ASN A 52 14.74 7.99 -2.83
CA ASN A 52 15.66 7.03 -2.21
C ASN A 52 15.44 5.61 -2.75
N ILE A 53 14.20 5.16 -2.87
CA ILE A 53 13.88 3.84 -3.44
C ILE A 53 14.34 3.78 -4.91
N TYR A 54 14.04 4.80 -5.72
CA TYR A 54 14.45 4.84 -7.12
C TYR A 54 15.98 4.81 -7.26
N GLN A 55 16.72 5.52 -6.41
CA GLN A 55 18.19 5.44 -6.41
C GLN A 55 18.71 4.05 -6.04
N THR A 56 18.06 3.36 -5.10
CA THR A 56 18.39 1.96 -4.76
C THR A 56 18.17 1.02 -5.96
N LEU A 57 17.08 1.21 -6.71
CA LEU A 57 16.82 0.48 -7.96
C LEU A 57 17.90 0.76 -9.00
N MET A 58 18.23 2.03 -9.25
CA MET A 58 19.27 2.44 -10.21
C MET A 58 20.68 1.91 -9.84
N GLN A 59 20.93 1.64 -8.56
CA GLN A 59 22.16 0.99 -8.09
C GLN A 59 22.13 -0.54 -8.23
N ASN A 60 21.09 -1.10 -8.85
CA ASN A 60 20.83 -2.53 -9.01
C ASN A 60 20.78 -3.29 -7.68
N GLN A 61 20.32 -2.62 -6.62
CA GLN A 61 20.12 -3.19 -5.28
C GLN A 61 18.66 -3.64 -5.11
N LEU A 62 18.18 -4.52 -6.00
CA LEU A 62 16.75 -4.87 -6.11
C LEU A 62 16.19 -5.46 -4.80
N GLU A 63 16.88 -6.44 -4.24
CA GLU A 63 16.51 -7.08 -2.96
C GLU A 63 16.42 -6.07 -1.80
N MET A 64 17.22 -5.01 -1.85
CA MET A 64 17.20 -3.94 -0.86
C MET A 64 15.97 -3.03 -1.05
N ALA A 65 15.61 -2.72 -2.31
CA ALA A 65 14.42 -1.95 -2.63
C ALA A 65 13.12 -2.70 -2.25
N GLU A 66 13.06 -4.00 -2.52
CA GLU A 66 11.98 -4.90 -2.06
C GLU A 66 11.85 -4.83 -0.54
N ALA A 67 12.96 -5.08 0.17
CA ALA A 67 12.97 -5.04 1.63
C ALA A 67 12.58 -3.67 2.20
N PHE A 68 12.98 -2.57 1.56
CA PHE A 68 12.55 -1.23 1.96
C PHE A 68 11.04 -1.05 1.82
N LEU A 69 10.48 -1.40 0.67
CA LEU A 69 9.04 -1.28 0.41
C LEU A 69 8.23 -2.14 1.39
N GLU A 70 8.66 -3.36 1.67
CA GLU A 70 8.01 -4.23 2.67
C GLU A 70 8.12 -3.65 4.09
N ARG A 71 9.31 -3.20 4.49
CA ARG A 71 9.59 -2.68 5.85
C ARG A 71 8.80 -1.42 6.18
N MET A 72 8.31 -0.69 5.18
CA MET A 72 7.44 0.48 5.38
C MET A 72 6.04 0.12 5.87
N PHE A 73 5.62 -1.15 5.75
CA PHE A 73 4.28 -1.64 6.11
C PHE A 73 3.17 -0.74 5.56
N LEU A 74 3.22 -0.38 4.27
CA LEU A 74 2.36 0.64 3.67
C LEU A 74 0.87 0.26 3.72
N SER A 75 0.56 -1.03 3.66
CA SER A 75 -0.79 -1.60 3.75
C SER A 75 -1.06 -2.24 5.11
N SER A 76 -2.34 -2.38 5.46
CA SER A 76 -2.79 -3.24 6.57
C SER A 76 -3.00 -4.70 6.16
N LEU A 77 -3.15 -4.96 4.85
CA LEU A 77 -2.99 -6.31 4.30
C LEU A 77 -1.51 -6.62 4.23
N ASP A 78 -1.16 -7.86 4.54
CA ASP A 78 0.19 -8.35 4.28
C ASP A 78 0.46 -8.30 2.78
N TYR A 79 1.69 -7.91 2.42
CA TYR A 79 2.09 -7.81 1.04
C TYR A 79 3.57 -8.15 0.85
N GLU A 80 3.89 -8.60 -0.36
CA GLU A 80 5.23 -8.89 -0.84
C GLU A 80 5.50 -8.06 -2.09
N VAL A 81 6.75 -7.63 -2.26
CA VAL A 81 7.19 -6.90 -3.45
C VAL A 81 8.32 -7.66 -4.11
N VAL A 82 8.19 -7.91 -5.41
CA VAL A 82 9.25 -8.52 -6.23
C VAL A 82 9.65 -7.55 -7.33
N VAL A 83 10.94 -7.28 -7.44
CA VAL A 83 11.54 -6.35 -8.39
C VAL A 83 12.43 -7.14 -9.35
N MET A 84 12.15 -6.98 -10.64
CA MET A 84 12.93 -7.56 -11.72
C MET A 84 13.52 -6.47 -12.60
N ASN A 85 14.75 -6.69 -13.09
CA ASN A 85 15.28 -5.87 -14.17
C ASN A 85 14.47 -6.10 -15.44
N SER A 86 14.07 -5.02 -16.10
CA SER A 86 13.50 -5.11 -17.43
C SER A 86 14.59 -5.37 -18.47
N HIS A 87 14.17 -5.83 -19.65
CA HIS A 87 15.05 -5.94 -20.82
C HIS A 87 15.44 -4.58 -21.43
N ILE A 88 14.87 -3.49 -20.91
CA ILE A 88 15.13 -2.10 -21.33
C ILE A 88 16.02 -1.44 -20.27
N GLU A 89 17.08 -0.73 -20.71
CA GLU A 89 17.95 0.05 -19.80
C GLU A 89 17.11 1.02 -18.95
N ASP A 90 17.43 1.09 -17.65
CA ASP A 90 16.80 1.97 -16.66
C ASP A 90 15.28 1.77 -16.45
N GLU A 91 14.75 0.58 -16.75
CA GLU A 91 13.38 0.19 -16.43
C GLU A 91 13.35 -1.03 -15.49
N PHE A 92 12.48 -0.97 -14.49
CA PHE A 92 12.24 -2.07 -13.56
C PHE A 92 10.79 -2.53 -13.65
N SER A 93 10.58 -3.84 -13.55
CA SER A 93 9.25 -4.43 -13.42
C SER A 93 9.03 -4.83 -11.98
N ILE A 94 7.97 -4.31 -11.37
CA ILE A 94 7.60 -4.60 -9.99
C ILE A 94 6.29 -5.37 -9.97
N TYR A 95 6.26 -6.42 -9.17
CA TYR A 95 5.09 -7.21 -8.85
C TYR A 95 4.75 -6.98 -7.39
N VAL A 96 3.47 -6.75 -7.09
CA VAL A 96 3.00 -6.60 -5.72
C VAL A 96 1.90 -7.62 -5.46
N TYR A 97 2.10 -8.44 -4.45
CA TYR A 97 1.17 -9.47 -4.03
C TYR A 97 0.60 -9.09 -2.67
N PHE A 98 -0.70 -8.89 -2.57
CA PHE A 98 -1.41 -8.74 -1.30
C PHE A 98 -2.07 -10.06 -0.95
N TYR A 99 -2.03 -10.46 0.32
CA TYR A 99 -2.61 -11.73 0.73
C TYR A 99 -3.33 -11.65 2.08
N ASN A 100 -4.34 -12.50 2.23
CA ASN A 100 -4.97 -12.85 3.49
C ASN A 100 -5.09 -14.39 3.58
N ASP A 101 -5.87 -14.90 4.53
CA ASP A 101 -6.01 -16.34 4.76
C ASP A 101 -6.70 -17.10 3.60
N PHE A 102 -7.33 -16.41 2.66
CA PHE A 102 -8.18 -17.00 1.61
C PHE A 102 -7.72 -16.70 0.18
N HIS A 103 -7.18 -15.50 -0.06
CA HIS A 103 -6.95 -14.97 -1.40
C HIS A 103 -5.59 -14.29 -1.52
N THR A 104 -5.10 -14.24 -2.76
CA THR A 104 -3.98 -13.41 -3.18
C THR A 104 -4.47 -12.47 -4.27
N ILE A 105 -4.22 -11.17 -4.09
CA ILE A 105 -4.46 -10.13 -5.09
C ILE A 105 -3.12 -9.74 -5.67
N GLU A 106 -3.01 -9.81 -6.99
CA GLU A 106 -1.77 -9.64 -7.72
C GLU A 106 -1.84 -8.35 -8.57
N TYR A 107 -0.79 -7.54 -8.47
CA TYR A 107 -0.55 -6.40 -9.34
C TYR A 107 0.75 -6.64 -10.09
N ASP A 108 0.61 -7.11 -11.32
CA ASP A 108 1.74 -7.56 -12.12
C ASP A 108 2.31 -6.47 -13.03
N GLU A 109 3.61 -6.59 -13.31
CA GLU A 109 4.32 -5.82 -14.34
C GLU A 109 4.19 -4.29 -14.19
N ILE A 110 4.22 -3.77 -12.96
CA ILE A 110 4.27 -2.34 -12.70
C ILE A 110 5.63 -1.81 -13.18
N ARG A 111 5.63 -0.98 -14.21
CA ARG A 111 6.85 -0.45 -14.82
C ARG A 111 7.31 0.81 -14.11
N ILE A 112 8.54 0.79 -13.61
CA ILE A 112 9.20 1.92 -12.96
C ILE A 112 10.31 2.43 -13.87
N LYS A 113 10.18 3.69 -14.32
CA LYS A 113 11.13 4.39 -15.19
C LYS A 113 11.67 5.67 -14.57
N ASN A 114 11.04 6.14 -13.51
CA ASN A 114 11.40 7.36 -12.83
C ASN A 114 10.85 7.36 -11.39
N VAL A 115 11.16 8.43 -10.66
CA VAL A 115 10.76 8.65 -9.26
C VAL A 115 9.24 8.74 -9.10
N GLU A 116 8.53 9.31 -10.08
CA GLU A 116 7.07 9.44 -10.03
C GLU A 116 6.38 8.08 -10.09
N ASP A 117 6.93 7.14 -10.86
CA ASP A 117 6.40 5.76 -10.90
C ASP A 117 6.53 5.06 -9.54
N VAL A 118 7.64 5.30 -8.83
CA VAL A 118 7.82 4.80 -7.46
C VAL A 118 6.83 5.43 -6.50
N LYS A 119 6.54 6.73 -6.66
CA LYS A 119 5.52 7.41 -5.87
C LYS A 119 4.15 6.77 -6.08
N MET A 120 3.74 6.58 -7.32
CA MET A 120 2.48 5.93 -7.67
C MET A 120 2.39 4.51 -7.10
N LEU A 121 3.49 3.75 -7.10
CA LEU A 121 3.57 2.44 -6.45
C LEU A 121 3.32 2.54 -4.93
N ILE A 122 3.98 3.46 -4.24
CA ILE A 122 3.79 3.65 -2.79
C ILE A 122 2.34 4.02 -2.49
N GLU A 123 1.75 4.92 -3.28
CA GLU A 123 0.35 5.31 -3.15
C GLU A 123 -0.61 4.16 -3.44
N LEU A 124 -0.32 3.31 -4.44
CA LEU A 124 -1.09 2.11 -4.74
C LEU A 124 -1.15 1.18 -3.52
N ILE A 125 -0.01 0.90 -2.91
CA ILE A 125 0.04 -0.01 -1.76
C ILE A 125 -0.72 0.57 -0.57
N MET A 126 -0.55 1.86 -0.28
CA MET A 126 -1.32 2.52 0.79
C MET A 126 -2.83 2.59 0.48
N TYR A 127 -3.19 2.79 -0.79
CA TYR A 127 -4.58 2.84 -1.22
C TYR A 127 -5.28 1.51 -1.00
N VAL A 128 -4.70 0.39 -1.47
CA VAL A 128 -5.25 -0.96 -1.28
C VAL A 128 -5.45 -1.25 0.21
N GLY A 129 -4.46 -0.95 1.05
CA GLY A 129 -4.57 -1.11 2.49
C GLY A 129 -5.69 -0.26 3.12
N ASN A 130 -5.83 0.99 2.71
CA ASN A 130 -6.90 1.86 3.21
C ASN A 130 -8.29 1.38 2.78
N VAL A 131 -8.46 0.93 1.53
CA VAL A 131 -9.73 0.38 1.04
C VAL A 131 -10.10 -0.87 1.84
N TYR A 132 -9.16 -1.81 1.98
CA TYR A 132 -9.39 -3.02 2.77
C TYR A 132 -9.73 -2.70 4.23
N HIS A 133 -8.95 -1.84 4.89
CA HIS A 133 -9.21 -1.41 6.28
C HIS A 133 -10.60 -0.77 6.45
N ASN A 134 -11.09 -0.06 5.44
CA ASN A 134 -12.43 0.51 5.47
C ASN A 134 -13.50 -0.57 5.28
N LEU A 135 -13.33 -1.48 4.32
CA LEU A 135 -14.28 -2.57 4.06
C LEU A 135 -14.41 -3.52 5.25
N ALA A 136 -13.29 -3.86 5.91
CA ALA A 136 -13.26 -4.70 7.11
C ALA A 136 -14.04 -4.12 8.31
N ARG A 137 -14.46 -2.85 8.26
CA ARG A 137 -15.35 -2.25 9.28
C ARG A 137 -16.84 -2.47 8.99
N TYR A 138 -17.17 -2.84 7.76
CA TYR A 138 -18.55 -2.94 7.27
C TYR A 138 -18.92 -4.36 6.88
N ASP A 139 -17.96 -5.18 6.47
CA ASP A 139 -18.14 -6.60 6.16
C ASP A 139 -17.25 -7.45 7.09
N GLU A 140 -17.90 -8.25 7.95
CA GLU A 140 -17.24 -9.19 8.86
C GLU A 140 -16.63 -10.39 8.11
N GLU A 141 -17.07 -10.64 6.87
CA GLU A 141 -16.59 -11.71 5.99
C GLU A 141 -15.73 -11.17 4.83
N ILE A 142 -15.23 -9.93 4.94
CA ILE A 142 -14.41 -9.28 3.90
C ILE A 142 -13.25 -10.17 3.43
N ASP A 143 -12.69 -10.98 4.34
CA ASP A 143 -11.56 -11.84 4.02
C ASP A 143 -11.93 -12.94 3.04
N ILE A 144 -13.17 -13.41 3.09
CA ILE A 144 -13.71 -14.43 2.18
C ILE A 144 -14.19 -13.77 0.89
N ASN A 145 -14.80 -12.58 0.99
CA ASN A 145 -15.44 -11.89 -0.14
C ASN A 145 -14.49 -10.93 -0.88
N LEU A 146 -13.22 -10.88 -0.49
CA LEU A 146 -12.22 -9.94 -1.00
C LEU A 146 -12.19 -9.79 -2.54
N PRO A 147 -12.27 -10.87 -3.35
CA PRO A 147 -12.22 -10.78 -4.81
C PRO A 147 -13.44 -10.07 -5.43
N GLU A 148 -14.56 -10.00 -4.70
CA GLU A 148 -15.77 -9.29 -5.15
C GLU A 148 -15.56 -7.76 -5.11
N TYR A 149 -14.61 -7.29 -4.29
CA TYR A 149 -14.27 -5.89 -4.17
C TYR A 149 -13.22 -5.50 -5.21
N GLN A 150 -13.61 -4.65 -6.16
CA GLN A 150 -12.70 -4.12 -7.17
C GLN A 150 -11.83 -2.99 -6.59
N PHE A 151 -10.65 -3.34 -6.07
CA PHE A 151 -9.65 -2.38 -5.59
C PHE A 151 -9.16 -1.41 -6.69
N HIS A 152 -9.39 -1.70 -7.96
CA HIS A 152 -8.99 -0.82 -9.06
C HIS A 152 -9.99 0.30 -9.40
N SER A 153 -11.24 0.18 -8.95
CA SER A 153 -12.33 1.06 -9.38
C SER A 153 -12.20 2.52 -8.88
N GLY A 154 -11.29 2.79 -7.93
CA GLY A 154 -11.15 4.11 -7.29
C GLY A 154 -9.74 4.70 -7.21
N PHE A 155 -8.71 4.17 -7.89
CA PHE A 155 -7.38 4.83 -7.91
C PHE A 155 -7.42 6.21 -8.62
N LYS A 156 -8.53 6.53 -9.32
CA LYS A 156 -8.85 7.86 -9.87
C LYS A 156 -10.27 8.36 -9.58
N ALA A 157 -11.05 7.68 -8.77
CA ALA A 157 -12.44 8.07 -8.50
C ALA A 157 -12.75 7.92 -7.00
N ASP A 158 -13.38 8.96 -6.43
CA ASP A 158 -13.91 8.91 -5.07
C ASP A 158 -14.88 7.73 -4.95
N VAL A 159 -14.49 6.70 -4.19
CA VAL A 159 -15.34 5.54 -3.93
C VAL A 159 -16.53 5.99 -3.10
N SER A 160 -17.68 6.15 -3.77
CA SER A 160 -18.98 6.30 -3.12
C SER A 160 -19.41 4.93 -2.61
N ILE A 161 -19.17 4.67 -1.32
CA ILE A 161 -19.76 3.54 -0.61
C ILE A 161 -21.26 3.82 -0.54
N ASN A 162 -22.06 3.11 -1.32
CA ASN A 162 -23.51 3.13 -1.18
C ASN A 162 -23.85 2.52 0.19
N MET A 163 -24.10 3.38 1.17
CA MET A 163 -24.80 3.01 2.38
C MET A 163 -26.23 2.65 1.98
N GLU A 164 -26.50 1.37 1.74
CA GLU A 164 -27.86 0.89 1.90
C GLU A 164 -28.20 1.00 3.39
N ARG A 165 -28.78 2.14 3.77
CA ARG A 165 -29.52 2.22 5.02
C ARG A 165 -30.63 1.21 4.92
N SER A 166 -30.52 0.12 5.68
CA SER A 166 -31.66 -0.70 6.04
C SER A 166 -32.72 0.22 6.66
N GLU A 167 -33.77 0.52 5.91
CA GLU A 167 -34.98 1.15 6.45
C GLU A 167 -35.64 0.13 7.39
N GLU A 168 -35.37 0.24 8.69
CA GLU A 168 -36.27 -0.29 9.70
C GLU A 168 -37.59 0.46 9.56
N ILE A 169 -38.59 -0.22 9.00
CA ILE A 169 -39.98 0.23 8.98
C ILE A 169 -40.46 0.20 10.44
N GLU A 170 -40.36 1.33 11.14
CA GLU A 170 -41.11 1.54 12.39
C GLU A 170 -42.60 1.62 12.03
N GLU A 171 -43.34 0.55 12.34
CA GLU A 171 -44.80 0.60 12.32
C GLU A 171 -45.31 1.69 13.29
N PRO A 172 -46.18 2.61 12.85
CA PRO A 172 -46.76 3.59 13.74
C PRO A 172 -47.72 2.90 14.71
N LYS A 173 -47.38 2.92 16.01
CA LYS A 173 -48.32 2.58 17.10
C LYS A 173 -49.55 3.48 16.99
N ARG A 174 -50.66 2.90 16.52
CA ARG A 174 -51.98 3.50 16.61
C ARG A 174 -52.42 3.52 18.08
N PHE A 175 -52.38 4.68 18.70
CA PHE A 175 -53.18 4.92 19.90
C PHE A 175 -54.59 5.29 19.44
N TYR A 176 -55.55 4.39 19.66
CA TYR A 176 -56.96 4.73 19.64
C TYR A 176 -57.41 5.09 21.06
N SER A 177 -58.11 6.23 21.10
CA SER A 177 -59.02 6.78 22.14
C SER A 177 -58.46 7.10 23.51
#